data_AF-A0A825SI30-F1
#
_entry.id   AF-A0A825SI30-F1
#
_cell.length_a   1.000
_cell.length_b   1.000
_cell.length_c   1.000
_cell.angle_alpha   90.00
_cell.angle_beta   90.00
_cell.angle_gamma   90.00
#
_symmetry.space_group_name_H-M   'P 1'
#
loop_
_entity.id
_entity.type
_entity.pdbx_description
1 polymer ?
#
loop_
_entity_poly.entity_id
_entity_poly.type
_entity_poly.pdbx_seq_one_letter_code
_entity_poly.pdbx_strand_id
1 'polypeptide(L)' 'MKYPNIKVKLIGEDGNAFSILSRVDSALKKAKIHKNIRDEFFKEVTSKDYNHLLNVVSSWVKTI' A
#
# COMPACT_ATOMS: atom_id res chain seq x y z
N MET A 1 -3.21 -10.29 -4.70
CA MET A 1 -2.56 -10.06 -3.39
C MET A 1 -1.14 -10.61 -3.43
N LYS A 2 -0.12 -9.73 -3.56
CA LYS A 2 1.32 -10.09 -3.56
C LYS A 2 1.81 -10.52 -2.16
N TYR A 3 1.35 -9.85 -1.10
CA TYR A 3 1.77 -10.05 0.29
C TYR A 3 0.58 -10.22 1.25
N PRO A 4 -0.06 -11.41 1.28
CA PRO A 4 -1.24 -11.65 2.11
C PRO A 4 -0.98 -11.60 3.62
N ASN A 5 0.28 -11.79 4.04
CA ASN A 5 0.71 -11.74 5.44
C ASN A 5 0.82 -10.32 5.99
N ILE A 6 0.92 -9.32 5.11
CA ILE A 6 1.02 -7.91 5.48
C ILE A 6 -0.39 -7.35 5.58
N LYS A 7 -0.79 -6.95 6.79
CA LYS A 7 -2.11 -6.38 7.06
C LYS A 7 -2.02 -4.88 7.25
N VAL A 8 -2.83 -4.12 6.52
CA VAL A 8 -2.91 -2.66 6.61
C VAL A 8 -4.35 -2.26 6.89
N LYS A 9 -4.55 -1.47 7.95
CA LYS A 9 -5.88 -0.96 8.29
C LYS A 9 -6.21 0.27 7.44
N LEU A 10 -7.27 0.17 6.65
CA LEU A 10 -7.74 1.28 5.80
C LEU A 10 -9.04 1.92 6.29
N ILE A 11 -9.87 1.18 7.03
CA ILE A 11 -11.20 1.62 7.45
C ILE A 11 -11.14 2.35 8.80
N GLY A 12 -11.83 3.48 8.92
CA GLY A 12 -11.98 4.24 10.17
C GLY A 12 -10.86 5.25 10.47
N GLU A 13 -10.02 5.55 9.49
CA GLU A 13 -8.92 6.52 9.60
C GLU A 13 -8.94 7.46 8.39
N ASP A 14 -8.26 8.61 8.48
CA ASP A 14 -8.20 9.63 7.42
C ASP A 14 -7.98 9.02 6.03
N GLY A 15 -9.01 9.09 5.20
CA GLY A 15 -9.06 8.52 3.85
C GLY A 15 -8.18 9.26 2.84
N ASN A 16 -7.16 9.99 3.27
CA ASN A 16 -6.24 10.68 2.39
C ASN A 16 -5.29 9.66 1.72
N ALA A 17 -5.13 9.78 0.40
CA ALA A 17 -4.22 8.96 -0.41
C ALA A 17 -2.81 8.88 0.19
N PHE A 18 -2.26 10.00 0.66
CA PHE A 18 -0.92 10.06 1.24
C PHE A 18 -0.81 9.26 2.55
N SER A 19 -1.84 9.32 3.40
CA SER A 19 -1.88 8.57 4.65
C SER A 19 -1.90 7.06 4.39
N ILE A 20 -2.72 6.61 3.43
CA ILE A 20 -2.79 5.21 3.01
C ILE A 20 -1.42 4.74 2.50
N LEU A 21 -0.82 5.53 1.61
CA LEU A 21 0.45 5.21 0.98
C LEU A 21 1.59 5.10 2.01
N SER A 22 1.68 6.04 2.95
CA SER A 22 2.66 6.03 4.04
C SER A 22 2.51 4.79 4.94
N ARG A 23 1.27 4.38 5.24
CA ARG A 23 1.01 3.18 6.04
C ARG A 23 1.43 1.90 5.33
N VAL A 24 1.10 1.77 4.05
CA VAL A 24 1.47 0.59 3.27
C VAL A 24 2.99 0.50 3.12
N ASP A 25 3.67 1.60 2.79
CA ASP A 25 5.13 1.64 2.73
C ASP A 25 5.78 1.26 4.08
N SER A 26 5.24 1.79 5.18
CA SER A 26 5.67 1.42 6.53
C SER A 26 5.48 -0.08 6.83
N ALA A 27 4.37 -0.67 6.41
CA ALA A 27 4.10 -2.10 6.58
C ALA A 27 5.04 -2.97 5.72
N LEU A 28 5.30 -2.58 4.48
CA LEU A 28 6.27 -3.24 3.59
C LEU A 28 7.70 -3.15 4.17
N LYS A 29 8.09 -2.01 4.74
CA LYS A 29 9.38 -1.84 5.44
C LYS A 29 9.49 -2.77 6.66
N LYS A 30 8.45 -2.84 7.50
CA LYS A 30 8.41 -3.74 8.66
C LYS A 30 8.51 -5.21 8.27
N ALA A 31 7.93 -5.58 7.13
CA ALA A 31 8.05 -6.92 6.55
C ALA A 31 9.40 -7.18 5.85
N LYS A 32 10.37 -6.26 5.96
CA LYS A 32 11.71 -6.36 5.34
C LYS A 32 11.66 -6.55 3.81
N ILE A 33 10.62 -6.05 3.15
CA ILE A 33 10.53 -6.09 1.69
C ILE A 33 11.63 -5.21 1.09
N HIS A 34 12.30 -5.73 0.06
CA HIS A 34 13.42 -5.04 -0.62
C HIS A 34 12.99 -3.70 -1.20
N LYS A 35 13.91 -2.72 -1.16
CA LYS A 35 13.66 -1.35 -1.65
C LYS A 35 13.16 -1.35 -3.10
N ASN A 36 13.77 -2.12 -3.99
CA ASN A 36 13.38 -2.19 -5.40
C ASN A 36 11.91 -2.56 -5.60
N ILE A 37 11.38 -3.45 -4.77
CA ILE A 37 9.98 -3.89 -4.81
C ILE A 37 9.05 -2.81 -4.25
N ARG A 38 9.48 -2.09 -3.20
CA ARG A 38 8.71 -0.95 -2.69
C ARG A 38 8.69 0.21 -3.69
N ASP A 39 9.77 0.42 -4.44
CA ASP A 39 9.85 1.45 -5.47
C ASP A 39 8.92 1.11 -6.66
N GLU A 40 8.78 -0.16 -7.04
CA GLU A 40 7.79 -0.65 -8.00
C GLU A 40 6.36 -0.35 -7.51
N PHE A 41 6.04 -0.70 -6.27
CA PHE A 41 4.76 -0.36 -5.64
C PHE A 41 4.49 1.14 -5.70
N PHE A 42 5.48 1.97 -5.33
CA PHE A 42 5.35 3.43 -5.30
C PHE A 42 5.05 4.02 -6.67
N LYS A 43 5.68 3.49 -7.73
CA LYS A 43 5.40 3.87 -9.12
C LYS A 43 4.00 3.47 -9.56
N GLU A 44 3.53 2.27 -9.17
CA GLU A 44 2.18 1.81 -9.51
C GLU A 44 1.11 2.71 -8.87
N VAL A 45 1.25 3.04 -7.59
CA VAL A 45 0.24 3.84 -6.85
C VAL A 45 0.21 5.32 -7.23
N THR A 46 1.34 5.91 -7.69
CA THR A 46 1.41 7.34 -8.07
C THR A 46 0.99 7.61 -9.52
N SER A 47 0.60 6.59 -10.27
CA SER A 47 0.34 6.72 -11.72
C SER A 47 -1.00 7.38 -12.08
N LYS A 48 -2.00 7.39 -11.19
CA LYS A 48 -3.40 7.76 -11.53
C LYS A 48 -4.13 8.39 -10.33
N ASP A 49 -5.38 7.96 -10.10
CA ASP A 49 -6.34 8.55 -9.17
C ASP A 49 -6.50 7.74 -7.87
N TYR A 50 -7.30 8.27 -6.95
CA TYR A 50 -7.58 7.66 -5.65
C TYR A 50 -8.06 6.20 -5.73
N ASN A 51 -8.98 5.89 -6.65
CA ASN A 51 -9.49 4.52 -6.83
C ASN A 51 -8.40 3.56 -7.33
N HIS A 52 -7.47 4.05 -8.14
CA HIS A 52 -6.32 3.27 -8.60
C HIS A 52 -5.40 2.94 -7.43
N LEU A 53 -5.14 3.91 -6.55
CA LEU A 53 -4.39 3.69 -5.31
C LEU A 53 -5.03 2.60 -4.45
N LEU A 54 -6.34 2.63 -4.22
CA LEU A 54 -7.04 1.61 -3.43
C LEU A 54 -6.95 0.21 -4.07
N ASN A 55 -7.08 0.12 -5.39
CA ASN A 55 -6.95 -1.13 -6.13
C ASN A 55 -5.54 -1.72 -6.03
N VAL A 56 -4.51 -0.89 -6.23
CA VAL A 56 -3.12 -1.32 -6.11
C VAL A 56 -2.82 -1.73 -4.66
N VAL A 57 -3.24 -0.96 -3.66
CA VAL A 57 -3.03 -1.33 -2.25
C VAL A 57 -3.68 -2.68 -1.94
N SER A 58 -4.91 -2.91 -2.39
CA SER A 58 -5.63 -4.18 -2.18
C SER A 58 -5.03 -5.34 -2.98
N SER A 59 -4.36 -5.06 -4.12
CA SER A 59 -3.65 -6.08 -4.90
C SER A 59 -2.29 -6.45 -4.30
N TRP A 60 -1.70 -5.57 -3.49
CA TRP A 60 -0.40 -5.77 -2.85
C TRP A 60 -0.49 -6.36 -1.44
N VAL A 61 -1.36 -5.84 -0.57
CA VAL A 61 -1.43 -6.21 0.85
C VAL A 61 -2.85 -6.57 1.28
N LYS A 62 -3.00 -7.19 2.45
CA LYS A 62 -4.32 -7.45 3.04
C LYS A 62 -4.85 -6.20 3.72
N THR A 63 -5.93 -5.65 3.21
CA THR A 63 -6.63 -4.51 3.81
C THR A 63 -7.62 -5.03 4.87
N ILE A 64 -7.65 -4.39 6.03
CA ILE A 64 -8.55 -4.70 7.17
C ILE A 64 -9.16 -3.43 7.76
#